data_AF-N8ZN44-F1
#
_entry.id   AF-N8ZN44-F1
#
_cell.length_a   1.000
_cell.length_b   1.000
_cell.length_c   1.000
_cell.angle_alpha   90.00
_cell.angle_beta   90.00
_cell.angle_gamma   90.00
#
_symmetry.space_group_name_H-M   'P 1'
#
loop_
_entity.id
_entity.type
_entity.pdbx_description
1 polymer ?
#
loop_
_entity_poly.entity_id
_entity_poly.type
_entity_poly.pdbx_seq_one_letter_code
_entity_poly.pdbx_strand_id
1 'polypeptide(L)' 'MKVKELIEQLQKLDPEQTVLAICEDDDIVRKGHAFETFWVDSATTIRAEAKRLDFGEVEFKFGEYPETRDHVFLHLEHKF' A
#
# COMPACT_ATOMS: atom_id res chain seq x y z
N MET A 1 5.71 -9.37 10.18
CA MET A 1 6.67 -8.67 9.31
C MET A 1 6.00 -7.40 8.82
N LYS A 2 6.54 -6.23 9.14
CA LYS A 2 5.99 -4.94 8.67
C LYS A 2 6.42 -4.73 7.21
N VAL A 3 5.61 -4.07 6.38
CA VAL A 3 5.95 -3.85 4.96
C VAL A 3 7.28 -3.11 4.79
N LYS A 4 7.59 -2.18 5.69
CA LYS A 4 8.90 -1.52 5.75
C LYS A 4 10.06 -2.50 6.00
N GLU A 5 9.88 -3.46 6.90
CA GLU A 5 10.89 -4.51 7.16
C GLU A 5 11.05 -5.42 5.94
N LEU A 6 9.98 -5.69 5.20
CA LEU A 6 10.03 -6.46 3.95
C LEU A 6 10.81 -5.71 2.88
N ILE A 7 10.52 -4.43 2.66
CA ILE A 7 11.24 -3.59 1.69
C ILE A 7 12.73 -3.48 2.09
N GLU A 8 13.03 -3.23 3.36
CA GLU A 8 14.41 -3.21 3.87
C GLU A 8 15.12 -4.56 3.72
N GLN A 9 14.42 -5.68 3.88
CA GLN A 9 14.99 -7.02 3.68
C GLN A 9 15.25 -7.32 2.19
N LEU A 10 14.35 -6.87 1.30
CA LEU A 10 14.52 -7.00 -0.15
C LEU A 10 15.71 -6.16 -0.64
N GLN A 11 15.84 -4.92 -0.16
CA GLN A 11 16.98 -4.03 -0.48
C GLN A 11 18.33 -4.57 0.03
N LYS A 12 18.34 -5.39 1.10
CA LYS A 12 19.56 -6.04 1.59
C LYS A 12 20.04 -7.18 0.69
N LEU A 13 19.14 -7.80 -0.08
CA LEU A 13 19.48 -8.87 -1.01
C LEU A 13 20.08 -8.30 -2.29
N ASP A 14 19.44 -7.27 -2.85
CA ASP A 14 19.93 -6.52 -4.00
C ASP A 14 19.48 -5.05 -3.88
N PRO A 15 20.41 -4.11 -3.62
CA PRO A 15 20.09 -2.69 -3.47
C PRO A 15 19.50 -2.04 -4.72
N GLU A 16 19.75 -2.61 -5.90
CA GLU A 16 19.26 -2.12 -7.19
C GLU A 16 17.94 -2.79 -7.60
N GLN A 17 17.42 -3.71 -6.76
CA GLN A 17 16.20 -4.43 -7.05
C GLN A 17 14.97 -3.51 -6.92
N THR A 18 14.33 -3.26 -8.05
CA THR A 18 13.06 -2.53 -8.10
C THR A 18 11.94 -3.34 -7.44
N VAL A 19 11.27 -2.73 -6.46
CA VAL A 19 10.06 -3.28 -5.83
C VAL A 19 8.83 -2.59 -6.44
N LEU A 20 7.94 -3.37 -7.05
CA LEU A 20 6.71 -2.90 -7.66
C LEU A 20 5.49 -3.50 -6.96
N ALA A 21 4.40 -2.74 -6.90
CA ALA A 21 3.07 -3.26 -6.58
C ALA A 21 2.30 -3.53 -7.87
N ILE A 22 1.48 -4.60 -7.89
CA ILE A 22 0.60 -4.94 -9.02
C ILE A 22 -0.87 -4.80 -8.59
N CYS A 23 -1.72 -4.36 -9.52
CA CYS A 23 -3.17 -4.28 -9.35
C CYS A 23 -3.87 -4.94 -10.54
N GLU A 24 -4.81 -5.83 -10.25
CA GLU A 24 -5.65 -6.55 -11.24
C GLU A 24 -7.08 -6.00 -11.28
N ASP A 25 -7.36 -4.93 -10.55
CA ASP A 25 -8.68 -4.28 -10.56
C ASP A 25 -8.97 -3.67 -11.93
N ASP A 26 -10.02 -4.15 -12.59
CA ASP A 26 -10.42 -3.74 -13.94
C ASP A 26 -10.69 -2.22 -14.06
N ASP A 27 -11.06 -1.54 -12.97
CA ASP A 27 -11.28 -0.09 -12.96
C ASP A 27 -9.97 0.72 -13.01
N ILE A 28 -8.86 0.08 -12.61
CA ILE A 28 -7.51 0.67 -12.57
C ILE A 28 -6.68 0.22 -13.77
N VAL A 29 -6.86 -1.03 -14.20
CA VAL A 29 -6.07 -1.65 -15.27
C VAL A 29 -6.38 -1.00 -16.62
N ARG A 30 -5.32 -0.61 -17.34
CA ARG A 30 -5.46 -0.07 -18.71
C ARG A 30 -6.07 -1.12 -19.65
N LYS A 31 -6.95 -0.66 -20.54
CA LYS A 31 -7.62 -1.53 -21.51
C LYS A 31 -6.63 -2.37 -22.31
N GLY A 32 -6.80 -3.70 -22.25
CA GLY A 32 -5.95 -4.67 -22.96
C GLY A 32 -4.75 -5.17 -22.16
N HIS A 33 -4.60 -4.76 -20.91
CA HIS A 33 -3.57 -5.25 -20.00
C HIS A 33 -4.18 -6.18 -18.94
N ALA A 34 -3.37 -7.07 -18.35
CA ALA A 34 -3.82 -8.00 -17.30
C ALA A 34 -3.67 -7.44 -15.89
N PHE A 35 -2.74 -6.50 -15.70
CA PHE A 35 -2.49 -5.81 -14.44
C PHE A 35 -1.82 -4.47 -14.73
N GLU A 36 -1.85 -3.57 -13.75
CA GLU A 36 -1.11 -2.31 -13.75
C GLU A 36 -0.03 -2.35 -12.67
N THR A 37 1.11 -1.71 -12.94
CA THR A 37 2.26 -1.68 -12.02
C THR A 37 2.43 -0.31 -11.40
N PHE A 38 2.77 -0.27 -10.11
CA PHE A 38 3.04 0.95 -9.37
C PHE A 38 4.41 0.90 -8.71
N TRP A 39 5.09 2.03 -8.72
CA TRP A 39 6.31 2.23 -7.95
C TRP A 39 5.95 2.43 -6.50
N VAL A 40 6.64 1.71 -5.60
CA VAL A 40 6.55 1.98 -4.17
C VAL A 40 7.50 3.11 -3.85
N ASP A 41 6.98 4.32 -3.66
CA ASP A 41 7.78 5.49 -3.31
C ASP A 41 8.20 5.43 -1.83
N SER A 42 7.21 5.27 -0.94
CA SER A 42 7.45 5.31 0.50
C SER A 42 6.39 4.53 1.29
N ALA A 43 6.73 4.23 2.54
CA ALA A 43 5.80 3.64 3.50
C ALA A 43 5.72 4.54 4.73
N THR A 44 4.50 4.88 5.13
CA THR A 44 4.25 5.73 6.31
C THR A 44 3.40 4.98 7.32
N THR A 45 3.64 5.24 8.60
CA THR A 45 2.81 4.71 9.69
C THR A 45 1.93 5.85 10.21
N ILE A 46 0.62 5.63 10.17
CA ILE A 46 -0.37 6.59 10.62
C ILE A 46 -1.25 5.89 11.66
N ARG A 47 -1.49 6.55 12.78
CA ARG A 47 -2.42 6.09 13.81
C ARG A 47 -3.84 6.51 13.42
N ALA A 48 -4.72 5.54 13.23
CA ALA A 48 -6.09 5.78 12.79
C ALA A 48 -7.04 4.70 13.33
N GLU A 49 -8.33 5.00 13.33
CA GLU A 49 -9.39 4.02 13.49
C GLU A 49 -9.81 3.56 12.09
N ALA A 50 -9.80 2.26 11.85
CA ALA A 50 -10.19 1.67 10.57
C ALA A 50 -11.47 0.86 10.74
N LYS A 51 -12.49 1.18 9.93
CA LYS A 51 -13.78 0.48 9.93
C LYS A 51 -14.01 -0.13 8.56
N ARG A 52 -14.37 -1.42 8.53
CA ARG A 52 -14.80 -2.09 7.30
C ARG A 52 -16.29 -1.82 7.08
N LEU A 53 -16.64 -1.44 5.86
CA LEU A 53 -18.03 -1.25 5.42
C LEU A 53 -18.58 -2.53 4.78
N ASP A 54 -19.88 -2.53 4.50
CA ASP A 54 -20.65 -3.72 4.11
C ASP A 54 -20.18 -4.39 2.80
N PHE A 55 -19.39 -3.68 1.99
CA PHE A 55 -18.86 -4.17 0.70
C PHE A 55 -17.34 -4.32 0.67
N GLY A 56 -16.69 -4.38 1.84
CA GLY A 56 -15.25 -4.62 1.93
C GLY A 56 -14.38 -3.37 1.82
N GLU A 57 -14.98 -2.22 1.49
CA GLU A 57 -14.37 -0.90 1.61
C GLU A 57 -13.89 -0.66 3.05
N VAL A 58 -12.79 0.08 3.19
CA VAL A 58 -12.21 0.44 4.48
C VAL A 58 -12.22 1.95 4.60
N GLU A 59 -12.92 2.45 5.60
CA GLU A 59 -12.89 3.85 5.99
C GLU A 59 -11.84 4.06 7.08
N PHE A 60 -11.07 5.14 6.96
CA PHE A 60 -10.10 5.55 7.97
C PHE A 60 -10.53 6.87 8.59
N LYS A 61 -10.61 6.88 9.93
CA LYS A 61 -10.79 8.09 10.71
C LYS A 61 -9.49 8.45 11.41
N PHE A 62 -8.93 9.59 11.04
CA PHE A 62 -7.66 10.09 11.57
C PHE A 62 -7.89 10.88 12.86
N GLY A 63 -7.12 10.58 13.91
CA GLY A 63 -7.25 11.17 15.25
C GLY A 63 -6.87 10.16 16.33
N GLU A 64 -6.95 10.56 17.60
CA GLU A 64 -6.77 9.66 18.76
C GLU A 64 -8.12 9.30 19.37
N TYR A 65 -8.49 8.02 19.26
CA TYR A 65 -9.70 7.41 19.83
C TYR A 65 -9.32 6.08 20.49
N PRO A 66 -10.16 5.53 21.38
CA PRO A 66 -9.87 4.28 22.09
C PRO A 66 -9.49 3.11 21.16
N GLU A 67 -10.11 3.04 19.98
CA GLU A 67 -9.93 1.97 18.99
C GLU A 67 -8.82 2.26 17.97
N THR A 68 -8.07 3.36 18.13
CA THR A 68 -7.02 3.74 17.17
C THR A 68 -5.78 2.87 17.32
N ARG A 69 -5.24 2.46 16.17
CA ARG A 69 -4.01 1.67 16.08
C ARG A 69 -3.15 2.12 14.92
N ASP A 70 -1.91 1.66 14.90
CA ASP A 70 -0.97 1.99 13.85
C ASP A 70 -1.31 1.22 12.56
N HIS A 71 -1.46 1.95 11.46
CA HIS A 71 -1.68 1.42 10.12
C HIS A 71 -0.50 1.83 9.22
N VAL A 72 -0.08 0.92 8.33
CA VAL A 72 0.97 1.20 7.34
C VAL A 72 0.30 1.54 6.01
N PHE A 73 0.60 2.71 5.48
CA PHE A 73 0.18 3.16 4.16
C PHE A 73 1.38 3.13 3.22
N LEU A 74 1.21 2.48 2.07
CA LEU A 74 2.16 2.54 0.96
C LEU A 74 1.76 3.67 0.02
N HIS A 75 2.71 4.56 -0.23
CA HIS A 75 2.56 5.60 -1.24
C HIS A 75 3.01 5.00 -2.57
N LEU A 76 2.05 4.87 -3.48
CA LEU A 76 2.24 4.25 -4.78
C LEU A 76 2.18 5.32 -5.87
N GLU A 77 3.17 5.32 -6.75
CA GLU A 77 3.23 6.24 -7.89
C GLU A 77 3.06 5.48 -9.20
N HIS A 78 2.22 6.03 -10.08
CA HIS A 78 2.15 5.62 -11.46
C HIS A 78 3.12 6.47 -12.28
N LYS A 79 4.23 5.88 -12.73
CA LYS A 79 5.18 6.56 -13.61
C LYS A 79 4.86 6.22 -15.06
N PHE A 80 4.54 7.25 -15.83
CA PHE A 80 4.35 7.18 -17.29
C PHE A 80 5.68 7.14 -18.02
#